data_AF-A0A7Z0WTA1-F1
#
_entry.id   AF-A0A7Z0WTA1-F1
#
_cell.length_a   1.000
_cell.length_b   1.000
_cell.length_c   1.000
_cell.angle_alpha   90.00
_cell.angle_beta   90.00
_cell.angle_gamma   90.00
#
_symmetry.space_group_name_H-M   'P 1'
#
loop_
_entity.id
_entity.type
_entity.pdbx_description
1 polymer ?
#
loop_
_entity_poly.entity_id
_entity_poly.type
_entity_poly.pdbx_seq_one_letter_code
_entity_poly.pdbx_strand_id
1 'polypeptide(L)'
;MKPFKLTRLEMAKLMYALKGQLDVSPLAILLRSADLAHDEPEDNLDIPEFIVRYERKKPKTEHGLSTNEIVELGNLCELTSLKSTAIQNWIKRDIKDLMGHPELGKKYSIDQAVILLIVRDLKSVYDFETIRPILTTVFNTITDRSDDVVSPLRFYEGYARVLDYVYRIKDYTLNESALEKIVIEQTGQLRGFYQDLADPEWNKVRDITAVTVLSVIASHIQATAHSMIDSVFLKYGMK
;
A
#
# COMPACT_ATOMS: atom_id res chain seq x y z
N MET A 1 17.68 -17.02 -0.18
CA MET A 1 16.34 -16.59 -0.62
C MET A 1 16.38 -15.09 -0.85
N LYS A 2 16.14 -14.62 -2.08
CA LYS A 2 15.94 -13.19 -2.30
C LYS A 2 14.47 -12.89 -1.99
N PRO A 3 14.16 -11.85 -1.21
CA PRO A 3 12.78 -11.46 -1.00
C PRO A 3 12.23 -10.94 -2.33
N PHE A 4 11.24 -11.63 -2.91
CA PHE A 4 10.45 -11.04 -3.98
C PHE A 4 9.68 -9.84 -3.42
N LYS A 5 9.40 -8.85 -4.27
CA LYS A 5 8.70 -7.63 -3.88
C LYS A 5 7.50 -7.42 -4.78
N LEU A 6 6.39 -7.07 -4.15
CA LEU A 6 5.15 -6.73 -4.82
C LEU A 6 5.15 -5.24 -5.14
N THR A 7 4.74 -4.91 -6.36
CA THR A 7 4.25 -3.56 -6.64
C THR A 7 3.03 -3.25 -5.77
N ARG A 8 2.72 -1.98 -5.57
CA ARG A 8 1.48 -1.59 -4.85
C ARG A 8 0.22 -2.12 -5.53
N LEU A 9 0.24 -2.24 -6.85
CA LEU A 9 -0.90 -2.78 -7.60
C LEU A 9 -1.09 -4.28 -7.35
N GLU A 10 0.00 -5.04 -7.23
CA GLU A 10 -0.06 -6.46 -6.85
C GLU A 10 -0.44 -6.63 -5.37
N MET A 11 0.06 -5.76 -4.48
CA MET A 11 -0.37 -5.70 -3.09
C MET A 11 -1.87 -5.44 -2.97
N ALA A 12 -2.43 -4.53 -3.77
CA ALA A 12 -3.87 -4.28 -3.80
C ALA A 12 -4.65 -5.55 -4.20
N LYS A 13 -4.20 -6.27 -5.24
CA LYS A 13 -4.81 -7.55 -5.65
C LYS A 13 -4.74 -8.59 -4.52
N LEU A 14 -3.59 -8.70 -3.86
CA LEU A 14 -3.41 -9.60 -2.71
C LEU A 14 -4.38 -9.26 -1.58
N MET A 15 -4.54 -7.98 -1.26
CA MET A 15 -5.49 -7.50 -0.24
C MET A 15 -6.94 -7.84 -0.61
N TYR A 16 -7.35 -7.66 -1.88
CA TYR A 16 -8.68 -8.08 -2.32
C TYR A 16 -8.91 -9.59 -2.18
N ALA A 17 -7.91 -10.42 -2.47
CA ALA A 17 -7.98 -11.86 -2.24
C ALA A 17 -8.08 -12.21 -0.75
N LEU A 18 -7.28 -11.56 0.10
CA LEU A 18 -7.36 -11.71 1.56
C LEU A 18 -8.71 -11.22 2.13
N LYS A 19 -9.36 -10.29 1.46
CA LYS A 19 -10.71 -9.81 1.77
C LYS A 19 -11.82 -10.76 1.30
N GLY A 20 -11.47 -11.80 0.53
CA GLY A 20 -12.43 -12.72 -0.06
C GLY A 20 -13.22 -12.15 -1.24
N GLN A 21 -12.74 -11.03 -1.82
CA GLN A 21 -13.39 -10.33 -2.93
C GLN A 21 -12.85 -10.73 -4.31
N LEU A 22 -11.89 -11.66 -4.37
CA LEU A 22 -11.42 -12.28 -5.61
C LEU A 22 -11.61 -13.80 -5.56
N ASP A 23 -11.80 -14.39 -6.74
CA ASP A 23 -11.83 -15.85 -6.93
C ASP A 23 -10.43 -16.48 -6.97
N VAL A 24 -9.37 -15.67 -7.01
CA VAL A 24 -7.97 -16.11 -6.99
C VAL A 24 -7.48 -16.12 -5.55
N SER A 25 -6.76 -17.17 -5.14
CA SER A 25 -6.26 -17.29 -3.78
C SER A 25 -5.06 -16.36 -3.51
N PRO A 26 -4.87 -15.90 -2.25
CA PRO A 26 -3.72 -15.07 -1.88
C PRO A 26 -2.37 -15.67 -2.28
N LEU A 27 -2.18 -16.99 -2.10
CA LEU A 27 -0.95 -17.67 -2.48
C LEU A 27 -0.73 -17.64 -3.99
N ALA A 28 -1.78 -17.86 -4.79
CA ALA A 28 -1.66 -17.82 -6.25
C ALA A 28 -1.26 -16.43 -6.76
N ILE A 29 -1.64 -15.35 -6.08
CA ILE A 29 -1.19 -13.99 -6.42
C ILE A 29 0.31 -13.85 -6.15
N LEU A 30 0.80 -14.32 -5.00
CA LEU A 30 2.22 -14.26 -4.66
C LEU A 30 3.08 -15.06 -5.64
N LEU A 31 2.67 -16.30 -5.96
CA LEU A 31 3.41 -17.16 -6.90
C LEU A 31 3.49 -16.50 -8.28
N ARG A 32 2.37 -15.99 -8.82
CA ARG A 32 2.39 -15.29 -10.12
C ARG A 32 3.29 -14.05 -10.13
N SER A 33 3.27 -13.26 -9.07
CA SER A 33 4.15 -12.08 -8.96
C SER A 33 5.62 -12.45 -8.84
N ALA A 34 5.92 -13.58 -8.20
CA ALA A 34 7.26 -14.13 -8.11
C ALA A 34 7.75 -14.71 -9.45
N ASP A 35 6.91 -15.47 -10.15
CA ASP A 35 7.22 -16.05 -11.48
C ASP A 35 7.50 -14.97 -12.52
N LEU A 36 6.76 -13.84 -12.44
CA LEU A 36 6.99 -12.67 -13.28
C LEU A 36 8.32 -11.96 -12.97
N ALA A 37 8.89 -12.17 -11.79
CA ALA A 37 10.14 -11.54 -11.37
C ALA A 37 11.39 -12.32 -11.83
N HIS A 38 11.36 -13.66 -11.92
CA HIS A 38 12.51 -14.51 -12.28
C HIS A 38 12.13 -15.89 -12.88
N ASP A 39 12.95 -16.43 -13.80
CA ASP A 39 12.99 -17.86 -14.22
C ASP A 39 13.62 -18.77 -13.13
N GLU A 40 13.26 -18.58 -11.85
CA GLU A 40 13.77 -19.41 -10.75
C GLU A 40 12.70 -20.38 -10.21
N PRO A 41 13.07 -21.62 -9.82
CA PRO A 41 12.12 -22.62 -9.34
C PRO A 41 11.42 -22.19 -8.04
N GLU A 42 10.12 -22.54 -7.92
CA GLU A 42 9.18 -22.19 -6.84
C GLU A 42 9.72 -22.40 -5.41
N ASP A 43 10.70 -23.30 -5.21
CA ASP A 43 11.23 -23.74 -3.91
C ASP A 43 12.05 -22.68 -3.13
N ASN A 44 12.32 -21.49 -3.69
CA ASN A 44 13.18 -20.48 -3.07
C ASN A 44 12.48 -19.18 -2.61
N LEU A 45 11.14 -19.16 -2.66
CA LEU A 45 10.32 -17.98 -2.31
C LEU A 45 10.03 -17.90 -0.81
N ASP A 46 10.32 -16.73 -0.22
CA ASP A 46 10.03 -16.45 1.19
C ASP A 46 8.57 -16.00 1.34
N ILE A 47 7.66 -16.99 1.37
CA ILE A 47 6.21 -16.76 1.49
C ILE A 47 5.84 -16.71 2.97
N PRO A 48 5.17 -15.64 3.45
CA PRO A 48 4.73 -15.57 4.84
C PRO A 48 3.83 -16.73 5.23
N GLU A 49 4.15 -17.37 6.36
CA GLU A 49 3.46 -18.58 6.82
C GLU A 49 1.94 -18.36 6.99
N PHE A 50 1.53 -17.16 7.39
CA PHE A 50 0.12 -16.83 7.56
C PHE A 50 -0.69 -16.91 6.25
N ILE A 51 -0.06 -16.64 5.10
CA ILE A 51 -0.69 -16.73 3.79
C ILE A 51 -0.91 -18.20 3.43
N VAL A 52 0.07 -19.06 3.67
CA VAL A 52 -0.05 -20.53 3.49
C VAL A 52 -1.16 -21.11 4.38
N ARG A 53 -1.31 -20.60 5.61
CA ARG A 53 -2.41 -21.01 6.50
C ARG A 53 -3.79 -20.59 5.99
N TYR A 54 -3.89 -19.50 5.23
CA TYR A 54 -5.17 -18.99 4.74
C TYR A 54 -5.68 -19.77 3.52
N GLU A 55 -4.80 -20.37 2.72
CA GLU A 55 -5.18 -21.32 1.65
C GLU A 55 -5.99 -22.52 2.18
N ARG A 56 -5.76 -22.91 3.43
CA ARG A 56 -6.45 -24.04 4.08
C ARG A 56 -7.81 -23.66 4.66
N LYS A 57 -8.19 -22.37 4.62
CA LYS A 57 -9.46 -21.87 5.19
C LYS A 57 -10.56 -21.83 4.12
N LYS A 58 -11.79 -21.56 4.58
CA LYS A 58 -12.94 -21.42 3.68
C LYS A 58 -12.66 -20.33 2.63
N PRO A 59 -12.87 -20.62 1.34
CA PRO A 59 -12.75 -19.61 0.29
C PRO A 59 -13.79 -18.51 0.50
N LYS A 60 -13.46 -17.27 0.08
CA LYS A 60 -14.35 -16.09 0.07
C LYS A 60 -14.75 -15.52 1.44
N THR A 61 -14.01 -15.82 2.51
CA THR A 61 -14.19 -15.14 3.81
C THR A 61 -13.05 -14.16 4.03
N GLU A 62 -13.35 -12.95 4.49
CA GLU A 62 -12.30 -12.01 4.88
C GLU A 62 -11.42 -12.59 5.99
N HIS A 63 -10.10 -12.41 5.83
CA HIS A 63 -9.10 -12.86 6.79
C HIS A 63 -8.51 -11.69 7.56
N GLY A 64 -8.91 -11.55 8.83
CA GLY A 64 -8.30 -10.54 9.70
C GLY A 64 -6.80 -10.78 9.91
N LEU A 65 -6.04 -9.69 10.12
CA LEU A 65 -4.60 -9.69 10.32
C LEU A 65 -4.23 -9.22 11.73
N SER A 66 -3.28 -9.91 12.35
CA SER A 66 -2.59 -9.42 13.55
C SER A 66 -1.56 -8.35 13.16
N THR A 67 -1.09 -7.57 14.14
CA THR A 67 -0.08 -6.54 13.89
C THR A 67 1.19 -7.06 13.22
N ASN A 68 1.65 -8.27 13.59
CA ASN A 68 2.84 -8.87 12.96
C ASN A 68 2.56 -9.32 11.53
N GLU A 69 1.38 -9.91 11.27
CA GLU A 69 0.98 -10.28 9.91
C GLU A 69 0.87 -9.04 9.00
N ILE A 70 0.40 -7.89 9.51
CA ILE A 70 0.39 -6.62 8.76
C ILE A 70 1.81 -6.14 8.44
N VAL A 71 2.73 -6.28 9.40
CA VAL A 71 4.15 -5.91 9.21
C VAL A 71 4.81 -6.80 8.16
N GLU A 72 4.63 -8.11 8.25
CA GLU A 72 5.13 -9.07 7.27
C GLU A 72 4.56 -8.76 5.87
N LEU A 73 3.25 -8.55 5.78
CA LEU A 73 2.57 -8.19 4.53
C LEU A 73 3.11 -6.89 3.94
N GLY A 74 3.19 -5.82 4.72
CA GLY A 74 3.71 -4.55 4.23
C GLY A 74 5.18 -4.62 3.81
N ASN A 75 5.97 -5.48 4.45
CA ASN A 75 7.36 -5.74 4.05
C ASN A 75 7.49 -6.59 2.77
N LEU A 76 6.41 -7.19 2.25
CA LEU A 76 6.40 -7.73 0.88
C LEU A 76 6.30 -6.64 -0.19
N CYS A 77 5.84 -5.43 0.16
CA CYS A 77 5.73 -4.33 -0.79
C CYS A 77 7.11 -3.75 -1.14
N GLU A 78 7.30 -3.38 -2.40
CA GLU A 78 8.54 -2.77 -2.89
C GLU A 78 8.86 -1.47 -2.14
N LEU A 79 10.16 -1.25 -1.92
CA LEU A 79 10.72 -0.05 -1.29
C LEU A 79 9.99 0.35 0.00
N THR A 80 9.47 -0.66 0.70
CA THR A 80 8.70 -0.55 1.93
C THR A 80 9.40 -1.27 3.06
N SER A 81 9.53 -0.58 4.20
CA SER A 81 10.03 -1.14 5.44
C SER A 81 9.10 -0.72 6.57
N LEU A 82 8.55 -1.71 7.25
CA LEU A 82 7.67 -1.56 8.41
C LEU A 82 8.23 -2.31 9.60
N LYS A 83 8.21 -1.65 10.75
CA LYS A 83 8.63 -2.20 12.04
C LYS A 83 7.42 -2.39 12.94
N SER A 84 7.34 -3.54 13.64
CA SER A 84 6.22 -3.83 14.56
C SER A 84 6.06 -2.76 15.64
N THR A 85 7.17 -2.23 16.18
CA THR A 85 7.14 -1.12 17.15
C THR A 85 6.54 0.16 16.59
N ALA A 86 6.81 0.49 15.32
CA ALA A 86 6.24 1.66 14.66
C ALA A 86 4.72 1.49 14.50
N ILE A 87 4.27 0.37 13.93
CA ILE A 87 2.84 0.08 13.76
C ILE A 87 2.10 0.11 15.10
N GLN A 88 2.67 -0.49 16.15
CA GLN A 88 2.06 -0.48 17.47
C GLN A 88 1.91 0.94 18.03
N ASN A 89 2.92 1.80 17.85
CA ASN A 89 2.84 3.20 18.27
C ASN A 89 1.78 3.97 17.48
N TRP A 90 1.70 3.73 16.16
CA TRP A 90 0.73 4.37 15.29
C TRP A 90 -0.71 4.03 15.73
N ILE A 91 -1.00 2.73 15.91
CA ILE A 91 -2.33 2.28 16.34
C ILE A 91 -2.68 2.79 17.75
N LYS A 92 -1.72 2.82 18.69
CA LYS A 92 -2.00 3.19 20.08
C LYS A 92 -2.11 4.70 20.29
N ARG A 93 -1.47 5.50 19.46
CA ARG A 93 -1.32 6.95 19.68
C ARG A 93 -1.55 7.76 18.41
N ASP A 94 -0.76 7.51 17.37
CA ASP A 94 -0.58 8.49 16.30
C ASP A 94 -1.72 8.51 15.26
N ILE A 95 -2.50 7.44 15.14
CA ILE A 95 -3.70 7.33 14.28
C ILE A 95 -4.81 6.51 14.97
N LYS A 96 -4.82 6.53 16.32
CA LYS A 96 -5.72 5.71 17.14
C LYS A 96 -7.19 5.91 16.80
N ASP A 97 -7.55 7.17 16.58
CA ASP A 97 -8.83 7.58 16.01
C ASP A 97 -9.05 6.84 14.70
N LEU A 98 -8.23 7.01 13.67
CA LEU A 98 -8.42 6.39 12.34
C LEU A 98 -8.49 4.85 12.35
N MET A 99 -7.87 4.18 13.32
CA MET A 99 -7.84 2.72 13.37
C MET A 99 -9.01 2.08 14.11
N GLY A 100 -9.48 2.68 15.20
CA GLY A 100 -10.50 2.05 16.06
C GLY A 100 -10.06 0.73 16.69
N HIS A 101 -11.02 -0.09 17.11
CA HIS A 101 -10.78 -1.43 17.63
C HIS A 101 -10.69 -2.46 16.48
N PRO A 102 -9.98 -3.59 16.66
CA PRO A 102 -9.94 -4.65 15.66
C PRO A 102 -11.36 -5.11 15.26
N GLU A 103 -11.66 -5.09 13.97
CA GLU A 103 -13.01 -5.35 13.45
C GLU A 103 -13.33 -6.85 13.30
N LEU A 104 -12.31 -7.72 13.25
CA LEU A 104 -12.45 -9.17 13.10
C LEU A 104 -12.00 -9.88 14.39
N GLY A 105 -12.74 -9.60 15.47
CA GLY A 105 -12.50 -10.14 16.79
C GLY A 105 -11.24 -9.55 17.44
N LYS A 106 -10.12 -10.29 17.41
CA LYS A 106 -8.82 -9.82 17.92
C LYS A 106 -7.87 -9.37 16.80
N LYS A 107 -8.34 -9.40 15.55
CA LYS A 107 -7.57 -9.09 14.36
C LYS A 107 -8.17 -7.90 13.61
N TYR A 108 -7.30 -7.14 12.97
CA TYR A 108 -7.70 -5.99 12.14
C TYR A 108 -8.28 -6.48 10.82
N SER A 109 -9.28 -5.78 10.28
CA SER A 109 -9.78 -6.02 8.92
C SER A 109 -8.72 -5.69 7.87
N ILE A 110 -8.99 -6.07 6.62
CA ILE A 110 -8.11 -5.73 5.50
C ILE A 110 -8.09 -4.22 5.28
N ASP A 111 -9.22 -3.52 5.44
CA ASP A 111 -9.25 -2.07 5.31
C ASP A 111 -8.41 -1.38 6.40
N GLN A 112 -8.50 -1.85 7.65
CA GLN A 112 -7.64 -1.38 8.74
C GLN A 112 -6.15 -1.61 8.44
N ALA A 113 -5.79 -2.77 7.86
CA ALA A 113 -4.42 -3.04 7.43
C ALA A 113 -3.96 -2.13 6.28
N VAL A 114 -4.85 -1.85 5.32
CA VAL A 114 -4.56 -0.94 4.20
C VAL A 114 -4.35 0.49 4.70
N ILE A 115 -5.14 1.00 5.65
CA ILE A 115 -4.91 2.32 6.26
C ILE A 115 -3.48 2.44 6.77
N LEU A 116 -2.94 1.40 7.42
CA LEU A 116 -1.55 1.39 7.90
C LEU A 116 -0.52 1.45 6.76
N LEU A 117 -0.80 0.82 5.62
CA LEU A 117 0.06 0.92 4.43
C LEU A 117 0.02 2.32 3.81
N ILE A 118 -1.16 2.95 3.76
CA ILE A 118 -1.31 4.33 3.26
C ILE A 118 -0.57 5.29 4.19
N VAL A 119 -0.75 5.14 5.51
CA VAL A 119 -0.02 5.94 6.52
C VAL A 119 1.48 5.77 6.34
N ARG A 120 1.96 4.54 6.14
CA ARG A 120 3.38 4.29 5.86
C ARG A 120 3.86 5.08 4.64
N ASP A 121 3.09 5.08 3.56
CA ASP A 121 3.44 5.74 2.31
C ASP A 121 3.52 7.26 2.50
N LEU A 122 2.55 7.86 3.21
CA LEU A 122 2.52 9.29 3.52
C LEU A 122 3.58 9.73 4.54
N LYS A 123 3.93 8.87 5.51
CA LYS A 123 4.81 9.20 6.65
C LYS A 123 6.24 9.56 6.26
N SER A 124 6.64 9.24 5.03
CA SER A 124 7.92 9.64 4.44
C SER A 124 8.03 11.16 4.24
N VAL A 125 6.90 11.82 3.95
CA VAL A 125 6.84 13.26 3.64
C VAL A 125 6.11 14.04 4.74
N TYR A 126 5.06 13.45 5.32
CA TYR A 126 4.15 14.15 6.22
C TYR A 126 4.28 13.68 7.68
N ASP A 127 3.96 14.57 8.61
CA ASP A 127 3.74 14.23 10.01
C ASP A 127 2.30 13.75 10.26
N PHE A 128 2.01 13.26 11.46
CA PHE A 128 0.68 12.74 11.77
C PHE A 128 -0.40 13.82 11.81
N GLU A 129 -0.05 15.05 12.19
CA GLU A 129 -0.96 16.19 12.15
C GLU A 129 -1.43 16.51 10.73
N THR A 130 -0.59 16.24 9.73
CA THR A 130 -0.93 16.39 8.30
C THR A 130 -1.56 15.13 7.71
N ILE A 131 -1.13 13.93 8.13
CA ILE A 131 -1.70 12.66 7.63
C ILE A 131 -3.17 12.51 8.01
N ARG A 132 -3.53 12.88 9.25
CA ARG A 132 -4.92 12.80 9.74
C ARG A 132 -5.91 13.49 8.79
N PRO A 133 -5.78 14.80 8.49
CA PRO A 133 -6.71 15.50 7.60
C PRO A 133 -6.71 14.94 6.17
N ILE A 134 -5.56 14.48 5.65
CA ILE A 134 -5.48 13.80 4.34
C ILE A 134 -6.40 12.57 4.34
N LEU A 135 -6.26 11.70 5.35
CA LEU A 135 -7.04 10.47 5.43
C LEU A 135 -8.51 10.76 5.74
N THR A 136 -8.82 11.72 6.62
CA THR A 136 -10.23 12.07 6.91
C THR A 136 -10.96 12.73 5.74
N THR A 137 -10.22 13.19 4.73
CA THR A 137 -10.82 13.76 3.51
C THR A 137 -11.41 12.67 2.61
N VAL A 138 -10.89 11.44 2.69
CA VAL A 138 -11.28 10.30 1.84
C VAL A 138 -11.98 9.18 2.64
N PHE A 139 -11.59 8.99 3.89
CA PHE A 139 -12.17 8.05 4.84
C PHE A 139 -12.89 8.89 5.88
N ASN A 140 -14.21 8.78 5.98
CA ASN A 140 -15.00 9.63 6.86
C ASN A 140 -14.84 9.14 8.32
N THR A 141 -15.91 8.61 8.93
CA THR A 141 -15.93 8.41 10.38
C THR A 141 -15.51 6.99 10.75
N ILE A 142 -14.69 6.89 11.79
CA ILE A 142 -14.13 5.63 12.27
C ILE A 142 -15.17 4.63 12.74
N THR A 143 -16.25 5.14 13.33
CA THR A 143 -17.31 4.32 13.92
C THR A 143 -18.29 3.78 12.88
N ASP A 144 -18.24 4.28 11.65
CA ASP A 144 -19.13 3.85 10.58
C ASP A 144 -18.45 3.96 9.22
N ARG A 145 -17.70 2.93 8.81
CA ARG A 145 -17.07 2.87 7.48
C ARG A 145 -18.05 2.88 6.31
N SER A 146 -19.35 2.71 6.55
CA SER A 146 -20.34 2.84 5.48
C SER A 146 -20.50 4.28 5.01
N ASP A 147 -20.02 5.25 5.81
CA ASP A 147 -19.99 6.66 5.43
C ASP A 147 -18.75 7.04 4.61
N ASP A 148 -17.72 6.18 4.49
CA ASP A 148 -16.50 6.49 3.75
C ASP A 148 -16.82 6.89 2.30
N VAL A 149 -16.22 8.00 1.83
CA VAL A 149 -16.33 8.42 0.41
C VAL A 149 -15.80 7.32 -0.50
N VAL A 150 -14.70 6.67 -0.08
CA VAL A 150 -14.10 5.54 -0.77
C VAL A 150 -13.51 4.59 0.26
N SER A 151 -13.67 3.28 0.08
CA SER A 151 -13.05 2.32 0.99
C SER A 151 -11.50 2.39 0.94
N PRO A 152 -10.79 2.14 2.05
CA PRO A 152 -9.33 2.21 2.09
C PRO A 152 -8.64 1.37 1.01
N LEU A 153 -9.08 0.13 0.80
CA LEU A 153 -8.53 -0.74 -0.24
C LEU A 153 -8.74 -0.18 -1.65
N ARG A 154 -9.90 0.41 -1.93
CA ARG A 154 -10.18 1.00 -3.25
C ARG A 154 -9.36 2.26 -3.49
N PHE A 155 -9.18 3.10 -2.47
CA PHE A 155 -8.28 4.25 -2.54
C PHE A 155 -6.82 3.82 -2.78
N TYR A 156 -6.37 2.79 -2.07
CA TYR A 156 -5.05 2.19 -2.25
C TYR A 156 -4.82 1.68 -3.67
N GLU A 157 -5.81 0.96 -4.24
CA GLU A 157 -5.77 0.54 -5.63
C GLU A 157 -5.71 1.73 -6.60
N GLY A 158 -6.48 2.78 -6.34
CA GLY A 158 -6.53 3.99 -7.17
C GLY A 158 -5.15 4.62 -7.34
N TYR A 159 -4.46 4.93 -6.25
CA TYR A 159 -3.11 5.51 -6.36
C TYR A 159 -2.07 4.50 -6.85
N ALA A 160 -2.23 3.21 -6.55
CA ALA A 160 -1.36 2.17 -7.07
C ALA A 160 -1.40 2.06 -8.61
N ARG A 161 -2.58 2.27 -9.23
CA ARG A 161 -2.74 2.32 -10.70
C ARG A 161 -1.98 3.49 -11.32
N VAL A 162 -2.03 4.67 -10.68
CA VAL A 162 -1.28 5.85 -11.15
C VAL A 162 0.22 5.63 -11.01
N LEU A 163 0.67 5.06 -9.89
CA LEU A 163 2.09 4.71 -9.69
C LEU A 163 2.60 3.71 -10.73
N ASP A 164 1.85 2.64 -11.00
CA ASP A 164 2.21 1.66 -12.03
C ASP A 164 2.34 2.32 -13.41
N TYR A 165 1.45 3.27 -13.75
CA TYR A 165 1.61 4.05 -14.98
C TYR A 165 2.89 4.89 -14.97
N VAL A 166 3.11 5.68 -13.90
CA VAL A 166 4.26 6.58 -13.79
C VAL A 166 5.58 5.80 -13.87
N TYR A 167 5.69 4.65 -13.19
CA TYR A 167 6.90 3.82 -13.21
C TYR A 167 7.17 3.12 -14.55
N ARG A 168 6.19 3.03 -15.43
CA ARG A 168 6.40 2.52 -16.81
C ARG A 168 6.96 3.58 -17.75
N ILE A 169 6.96 4.85 -17.36
CA ILE A 169 7.50 5.93 -18.18
C ILE A 169 9.03 5.84 -18.17
N LYS A 170 9.61 5.38 -19.28
CA LYS A 170 11.05 5.28 -19.47
C LYS A 170 11.66 6.59 -19.98
N ASP A 171 11.30 7.71 -19.35
CA ASP A 171 11.88 9.03 -19.65
C ASP A 171 12.62 9.57 -18.44
N TYR A 172 13.94 9.38 -18.46
CA TYR A 172 14.84 9.78 -17.38
C TYR A 172 15.14 11.29 -17.36
N THR A 173 14.56 12.07 -18.27
CA THR A 173 14.75 13.52 -18.36
C THR A 173 13.62 14.33 -17.77
N LEU A 174 12.57 13.64 -17.26
CA LEU A 174 11.44 14.26 -16.60
C LEU A 174 11.88 15.11 -15.40
N ASN A 175 11.56 16.39 -15.46
CA ASN A 175 11.69 17.29 -14.31
C ASN A 175 10.46 17.22 -13.40
N GLU A 176 10.54 17.84 -12.23
CA GLU A 176 9.49 17.85 -11.21
C GLU A 176 8.14 18.34 -11.75
N SER A 177 8.13 19.45 -12.51
CA SER A 177 6.89 20.01 -13.06
C SER A 177 6.22 19.10 -14.09
N ALA A 178 7.03 18.39 -14.90
CA ALA A 178 6.50 17.41 -15.85
C ALA A 178 5.93 16.18 -15.13
N LEU A 179 6.59 15.72 -14.07
CA LEU A 179 6.09 14.62 -13.24
C LEU A 179 4.78 14.98 -12.55
N GLU A 180 4.69 16.16 -11.94
CA GLU A 180 3.46 16.66 -11.31
C GLU A 180 2.30 16.67 -12.31
N LYS A 181 2.53 17.22 -13.51
CA LYS A 181 1.53 17.26 -14.58
C LYS A 181 1.06 15.87 -14.97
N ILE A 182 1.99 14.92 -15.16
CA ILE A 182 1.65 13.53 -15.47
C ILE A 182 0.81 12.92 -14.36
N VAL A 183 1.18 13.11 -13.10
CA VAL A 183 0.43 12.57 -11.96
C VAL A 183 -0.99 13.14 -11.92
N ILE A 184 -1.16 14.45 -12.11
CA ILE A 184 -2.48 15.10 -12.14
C ILE A 184 -3.32 14.55 -13.29
N GLU A 185 -2.77 14.50 -14.51
CA GLU A 185 -3.47 14.01 -15.70
C GLU A 185 -3.91 12.56 -15.53
N GLN A 186 -3.01 11.69 -15.06
CA GLN A 186 -3.29 10.26 -14.87
C GLN A 186 -4.25 10.00 -13.73
N THR A 187 -4.16 10.78 -12.65
CA THR A 187 -5.16 10.70 -11.58
C THR A 187 -6.53 11.11 -12.10
N GLY A 188 -6.62 12.10 -13.01
CA GLY A 188 -7.84 12.47 -13.71
C GLY A 188 -8.46 11.32 -14.51
N GLN A 189 -7.65 10.41 -15.08
CA GLN A 189 -8.12 9.24 -15.82
C GLN A 189 -8.81 8.19 -14.92
N LEU A 190 -8.67 8.28 -13.59
CA LEU A 190 -9.38 7.39 -12.66
C LEU A 190 -10.88 7.72 -12.55
N ARG A 191 -11.40 8.75 -13.24
CA ARG A 191 -12.84 9.07 -13.18
C ARG A 191 -13.73 7.87 -13.52
N GLY A 192 -13.34 7.05 -14.50
CA GLY A 192 -14.07 5.83 -14.83
C GLY A 192 -14.02 4.77 -13.72
N PHE A 193 -12.90 4.68 -13.00
CA PHE A 193 -12.76 3.78 -11.84
C PHE A 193 -13.61 4.25 -10.65
N TYR A 194 -13.87 5.55 -10.52
CA TYR A 194 -14.70 6.18 -9.49
C TYR A 194 -16.01 6.77 -10.05
N GLN A 195 -16.64 6.06 -11.00
CA GLN A 195 -17.83 6.55 -11.71
C GLN A 195 -19.07 6.74 -10.81
N ASP A 196 -19.11 6.04 -9.68
CA ASP A 196 -20.16 6.07 -8.66
C ASP A 196 -20.06 7.28 -7.72
N LEU A 197 -18.91 7.98 -7.67
CA LEU A 197 -18.75 9.16 -6.82
C LEU A 197 -19.37 10.40 -7.45
N ALA A 198 -20.04 11.21 -6.63
CA ALA A 198 -20.48 12.54 -7.03
C ALA A 198 -19.27 13.45 -7.30
N ASP A 199 -19.43 14.48 -8.14
CA ASP A 199 -18.31 15.37 -8.52
C ASP A 199 -17.56 16.00 -7.32
N PRO A 200 -18.23 16.46 -6.24
CA PRO A 200 -17.52 17.00 -5.07
C PRO A 200 -16.64 15.97 -4.37
N GLU A 201 -17.11 14.72 -4.25
CA GLU A 201 -16.40 13.60 -3.64
C GLU A 201 -15.25 13.13 -4.53
N TRP A 202 -15.52 13.00 -5.83
CA TRP A 202 -14.52 12.68 -6.83
C TRP A 202 -13.36 13.68 -6.82
N ASN A 203 -13.64 14.98 -6.78
CA ASN A 203 -12.59 16.00 -6.74
C ASN A 203 -11.69 15.83 -5.52
N LYS A 204 -12.25 15.56 -4.33
CA LYS A 204 -11.48 15.25 -3.12
C LYS A 204 -10.59 14.02 -3.31
N VAL A 205 -11.17 12.90 -3.77
CA VAL A 205 -10.44 11.64 -3.98
C VAL A 205 -9.34 11.81 -5.02
N ARG A 206 -9.60 12.52 -6.12
CA ARG A 206 -8.63 12.84 -7.17
C ARG A 206 -7.45 13.61 -6.60
N ASP A 207 -7.71 14.70 -5.89
CA ASP A 207 -6.64 15.59 -5.43
C ASP A 207 -5.77 14.90 -4.35
N ILE A 208 -6.40 14.17 -3.42
CA ILE A 208 -5.69 13.38 -2.41
C ILE A 208 -4.92 12.21 -3.02
N THR A 209 -5.44 11.59 -4.08
CA THR A 209 -4.72 10.55 -4.83
C THR A 209 -3.43 11.11 -5.43
N ALA A 210 -3.48 12.25 -6.12
CA ALA A 210 -2.29 12.88 -6.72
C ALA A 210 -1.22 13.20 -5.67
N VAL A 211 -1.62 13.77 -4.52
CA VAL A 211 -0.73 14.02 -3.37
C VAL A 211 -0.09 12.73 -2.85
N THR A 212 -0.88 11.67 -2.71
CA THR A 212 -0.40 10.38 -2.21
C THR A 212 0.61 9.74 -3.18
N VAL A 213 0.34 9.80 -4.48
CA VAL A 213 1.27 9.32 -5.52
C VAL A 213 2.62 10.03 -5.42
N LEU A 214 2.63 11.37 -5.36
CA LEU A 214 3.87 12.13 -5.24
C LEU A 214 4.62 11.80 -3.94
N SER A 215 3.89 11.61 -2.83
CA SER A 215 4.48 11.20 -1.55
C SER A 215 5.15 9.83 -1.64
N VAL A 216 4.53 8.86 -2.33
CA VAL A 216 5.14 7.55 -2.56
C VAL A 216 6.40 7.65 -3.42
N ILE A 217 6.35 8.42 -4.51
CA ILE A 217 7.53 8.62 -5.38
C ILE A 217 8.68 9.25 -4.59
N ALA A 218 8.40 10.29 -3.81
CA ALA A 218 9.40 10.92 -2.94
C ALA A 218 10.00 9.90 -1.95
N SER A 219 9.16 9.06 -1.34
CA SER A 219 9.61 7.96 -0.46
C SER A 219 10.54 6.98 -1.18
N HIS A 220 10.22 6.62 -2.42
CA HIS A 220 11.01 5.68 -3.22
C HIS A 220 12.36 6.27 -3.59
N ILE A 221 12.41 7.55 -3.97
CA ILE A 221 13.67 8.27 -4.24
C ILE A 221 14.53 8.31 -2.97
N GLN A 222 13.94 8.65 -1.82
CA GLN A 222 14.62 8.66 -0.54
C GLN A 222 15.18 7.26 -0.16
N ALA A 223 14.36 6.22 -0.31
CA ALA A 223 14.78 4.84 -0.03
C ALA A 223 15.91 4.39 -0.97
N THR A 224 15.85 4.78 -2.24
CA THR A 224 16.91 4.51 -3.23
C THR A 224 18.21 5.20 -2.84
N ALA A 225 18.16 6.47 -2.45
CA ALA A 225 19.34 7.20 -1.98
C ALA A 225 19.98 6.54 -0.75
N HIS A 226 19.16 6.08 0.22
CA HIS A 226 19.64 5.31 1.37
C HIS A 226 20.32 4.00 0.96
N SER A 227 19.72 3.23 0.05
CA SER A 227 20.33 1.98 -0.43
C SER A 227 21.65 2.22 -1.19
N MET A 228 21.75 3.32 -1.93
CA MET A 228 22.97 3.71 -2.62
C MET A 228 24.09 4.05 -1.65
N ILE A 229 23.81 4.82 -0.59
CA ILE A 229 24.86 5.16 0.39
C ILE A 229 25.31 3.93 1.20
N ASP A 230 24.40 3.02 1.54
CA ASP A 230 24.76 1.75 2.20
C ASP A 230 25.72 0.93 1.32
N SER A 231 25.47 0.90 0.00
CA SER A 231 26.34 0.23 -0.97
C SER A 231 27.72 0.89 -1.07
N VAL A 232 27.77 2.22 -1.00
CA VAL A 232 29.03 2.99 -0.97
C VAL A 232 29.80 2.68 0.32
N PHE A 233 29.13 2.71 1.47
CA PHE A 233 29.74 2.41 2.77
C PHE A 233 30.32 1.01 2.82
N LEU A 234 29.57 0.01 2.34
CA LEU A 234 30.04 -1.37 2.20
C LEU A 234 31.29 -1.46 1.30
N LYS A 235 31.26 -0.79 0.13
CA LYS A 235 32.36 -0.82 -0.85
C LYS A 235 33.65 -0.22 -0.31
N TYR A 236 33.57 0.83 0.50
CA TYR A 236 34.73 1.55 1.04
C TYR A 236 35.07 1.20 2.49
N GLY A 237 34.39 0.22 3.10
CA GLY A 237 34.63 -0.18 4.48
C GLY A 237 34.32 0.92 5.51
N MET A 238 33.47 1.88 5.14
CA MET A 238 33.01 2.93 6.04
C MET A 238 31.88 2.36 6.89
N LYS A 239 32.02 2.44 8.22
CA LYS A 239 30.99 1.99 9.17
C LYS A 239 29.95 3.07 9.42
#